data_AF-A0A937PPA9-F1
#
_entry.id   AF-A0A937PPA9-F1
#
_cell.length_a   1.000
_cell.length_b   1.000
_cell.length_c   1.000
_cell.angle_alpha   90.00
_cell.angle_beta   90.00
_cell.angle_gamma   90.00
#
_symmetry.space_group_name_H-M   'P 1'
#
loop_
_entity.id
_entity.type
_entity.pdbx_description
1 polymer ?
#
loop_
_entity_poly.entity_id
_entity_poly.type
_entity_poly.pdbx_seq_one_letter_code
_entity_poly.pdbx_strand_id
1 'polypeptide(L)'
;MKVSNIVQVCETLAPPELAAEWDNLGLLVGRAGAAANRLLLCIDLTEQVLAEANAAKAQMVLAYHPVIFKPLRRLTAEDSPVVYAAARRGLAVYCMHTALDAAKGGTNDVLAELLGLVDSRPLEPAAGGDRCKIVVFVQAENLWQVSEAAFAAGAGRIGNYLDCSFFAHGTGTFRGGEQTHPTIGLAGRREATEELRLEFVASQARAGEVVSAVRAAHTYEEPAIDIYPLAALPDGCGMGRIGRLKRPATAKAL
;
A
#
# COMPACT_ATOMS: atom_id res chain seq x y z
N MET A 1 -14.86 3.63 -19.90
CA MET A 1 -14.12 4.25 -18.76
C MET A 1 -12.64 4.33 -19.12
N LYS A 2 -11.78 5.05 -18.38
CA LYS A 2 -10.32 4.95 -18.62
C LYS A 2 -9.76 3.70 -17.93
N VAL A 3 -8.70 3.12 -18.48
CA VAL A 3 -7.97 1.99 -17.85
C VAL A 3 -7.59 2.34 -16.41
N SER A 4 -7.10 3.56 -16.15
CA SER A 4 -6.74 4.04 -14.80
C SER A 4 -7.91 3.97 -13.80
N ASN A 5 -9.15 4.16 -14.24
CA ASN A 5 -10.31 4.03 -13.36
C ASN A 5 -10.57 2.58 -12.97
N ILE A 6 -10.39 1.65 -13.90
CA ILE A 6 -10.52 0.20 -13.63
C ILE A 6 -9.40 -0.26 -12.70
N VAL A 7 -8.17 0.18 -12.96
CA VAL A 7 -7.01 -0.10 -12.11
C VAL A 7 -7.26 0.31 -10.66
N GLN A 8 -7.77 1.53 -10.44
CA GLN A 8 -8.10 2.01 -9.09
C GLN A 8 -9.14 1.12 -8.37
N VAL A 9 -10.11 0.57 -9.12
CA VAL A 9 -11.08 -0.39 -8.57
C VAL A 9 -10.38 -1.71 -8.21
N CYS A 10 -9.52 -2.24 -9.08
CA CYS A 10 -8.73 -3.44 -8.79
C CYS A 10 -7.86 -3.25 -7.55
N GLU A 11 -7.18 -2.11 -7.41
CA GLU A 11 -6.33 -1.79 -6.26
C GLU A 11 -7.12 -1.58 -4.97
N THR A 12 -8.40 -1.21 -5.06
CA THR A 12 -9.29 -1.19 -3.90
C THR A 12 -9.65 -2.61 -3.45
N LEU A 13 -9.81 -3.55 -4.39
CA LEU A 13 -10.12 -4.95 -4.09
C LEU A 13 -8.91 -5.73 -3.59
N ALA A 14 -7.75 -5.52 -4.21
CA ALA A 14 -6.47 -6.10 -3.82
C ALA A 14 -5.39 -5.01 -3.85
N PRO A 15 -5.14 -4.36 -2.70
CA PRO A 15 -4.11 -3.35 -2.59
C PRO A 15 -2.73 -3.91 -2.98
N PRO A 16 -1.98 -3.24 -3.87
CA PRO A 16 -0.64 -3.65 -4.30
C PRO A 16 0.33 -3.92 -3.14
N GLU A 17 0.15 -3.25 -2.01
CA GLU A 17 0.99 -3.37 -0.80
C GLU A 17 0.87 -4.75 -0.13
N LEU A 18 -0.16 -5.54 -0.49
CA LEU A 18 -0.33 -6.91 -0.01
C LEU A 18 0.49 -7.93 -0.81
N ALA A 19 1.09 -7.52 -1.93
CA ALA A 19 1.85 -8.44 -2.78
C ALA A 19 3.14 -8.90 -2.12
N ALA A 20 3.59 -10.09 -2.54
CA ALA A 20 4.91 -10.57 -2.18
C ALA A 20 6.00 -9.70 -2.83
N GLU A 21 7.13 -9.50 -2.14
CA GLU A 21 8.23 -8.64 -2.60
C GLU A 21 8.81 -9.04 -3.97
N TRP A 22 8.72 -10.32 -4.34
CA TRP A 22 9.23 -10.85 -5.60
C TRP A 22 8.25 -10.71 -6.77
N ASP A 23 7.02 -10.26 -6.51
CA ASP A 23 5.95 -10.27 -7.50
C ASP A 23 6.07 -9.12 -8.52
N ASN A 24 5.44 -9.30 -9.68
CA ASN A 24 5.32 -8.28 -10.71
C ASN A 24 3.85 -8.09 -11.12
N LEU A 25 3.12 -7.26 -10.39
CA LEU A 25 1.72 -6.96 -10.62
C LEU A 25 1.50 -5.59 -11.25
N GLY A 26 0.24 -5.22 -11.47
CA GLY A 26 -0.15 -3.90 -11.94
C GLY A 26 -0.37 -3.86 -13.45
N LEU A 27 -0.33 -2.66 -14.04
CA LEU A 27 -0.51 -2.48 -15.49
C LEU A 27 0.78 -2.87 -16.23
N LEU A 28 0.88 -4.12 -16.65
CA LEU A 28 2.08 -4.68 -17.30
C LEU A 28 2.19 -4.32 -18.79
N VAL A 29 1.06 -4.13 -19.47
CA VAL A 29 1.00 -3.73 -20.88
C VAL A 29 -0.12 -2.71 -21.07
N GLY A 30 0.11 -1.69 -21.91
CA GLY A 30 -0.93 -0.75 -22.33
C GLY A 30 -0.76 0.67 -21.81
N ARG A 31 -1.84 1.46 -21.83
CA ARG A 31 -1.84 2.88 -21.45
C ARG A 31 -2.94 3.14 -20.44
N ALA A 32 -2.58 3.68 -19.28
CA ALA A 32 -3.54 4.03 -18.22
C ALA A 32 -4.64 5.00 -18.69
N GLY A 33 -4.31 5.91 -19.62
CA GLY A 33 -5.29 6.86 -20.20
C GLY A 33 -6.18 6.29 -21.31
N ALA A 34 -5.98 5.05 -21.76
CA ALA A 34 -6.78 4.47 -22.84
C ALA A 34 -8.22 4.21 -22.40
N ALA A 35 -9.16 4.24 -23.35
CA ALA A 35 -10.54 3.88 -23.09
C ALA A 35 -10.70 2.35 -23.07
N ALA A 36 -11.33 1.84 -22.01
CA ALA A 36 -11.74 0.45 -21.88
C ALA A 36 -13.22 0.36 -21.49
N ASN A 37 -13.99 -0.33 -22.31
CA ASN A 37 -15.42 -0.56 -22.09
C ASN A 37 -15.75 -2.06 -22.00
N ARG A 38 -14.85 -2.91 -22.49
CA ARG A 38 -14.94 -4.36 -22.37
C ARG A 38 -13.62 -4.92 -21.86
N LEU A 39 -13.75 -5.76 -20.84
CA LEU A 39 -12.65 -6.46 -20.21
C LEU A 39 -12.84 -7.97 -20.35
N LEU A 40 -11.74 -8.70 -20.41
CA LEU A 40 -11.71 -10.15 -20.27
C LEU A 40 -10.97 -10.50 -18.97
N LEU A 41 -11.50 -11.46 -18.20
CA LEU A 41 -10.86 -11.99 -17.00
C LEU A 41 -10.23 -13.33 -17.33
N CYS A 42 -8.99 -13.58 -16.90
CA CYS A 42 -8.33 -14.87 -17.09
C CYS A 42 -7.36 -15.20 -15.95
N ILE A 43 -7.04 -16.48 -15.80
CA ILE A 43 -5.90 -16.88 -14.95
C ILE A 43 -4.61 -16.56 -15.71
N ASP A 44 -4.41 -17.25 -16.83
CA ASP A 44 -3.26 -17.08 -17.71
C ASP A 44 -3.64 -16.39 -19.02
N LEU A 45 -2.88 -15.37 -19.42
CA LEU A 45 -3.01 -14.78 -20.75
C LEU A 45 -2.17 -15.58 -21.75
N THR A 46 -2.74 -16.66 -22.28
CA THR A 46 -2.14 -17.46 -23.36
C THR A 46 -2.47 -16.88 -24.73
N GLU A 47 -1.89 -17.42 -25.81
CA GLU A 47 -2.23 -17.02 -27.18
C GLU A 47 -3.72 -17.27 -27.51
N GLN A 48 -4.29 -18.37 -27.01
CA GLN A 48 -5.70 -18.71 -27.20
C GLN A 48 -6.60 -17.71 -26.46
N VAL A 49 -6.25 -17.34 -25.22
CA VAL A 49 -6.98 -16.33 -24.43
C VAL A 49 -6.84 -14.95 -25.06
N LEU A 50 -5.68 -14.62 -25.64
CA LEU A 50 -5.50 -13.39 -26.41
C LEU A 50 -6.40 -13.39 -27.66
N ALA A 51 -6.51 -14.51 -28.37
CA ALA A 51 -7.43 -14.65 -29.51
C ALA A 51 -8.90 -14.49 -29.08
N GLU A 52 -9.29 -15.02 -27.92
CA GLU A 52 -10.61 -14.81 -27.32
C GLU A 52 -10.86 -13.33 -26.99
N ALA A 53 -9.92 -12.67 -26.31
CA ALA A 53 -9.99 -11.23 -26.02
C ALA A 53 -10.12 -10.40 -27.31
N ASN A 54 -9.43 -10.84 -28.37
CA ASN A 54 -9.50 -10.21 -29.67
C ASN A 54 -10.90 -10.35 -30.30
N ALA A 55 -11.44 -11.56 -30.34
CA ALA A 55 -12.76 -11.86 -30.88
C ALA A 55 -13.87 -11.13 -30.11
N ALA A 56 -13.75 -11.08 -28.78
CA ALA A 56 -14.64 -10.34 -27.90
C ALA A 56 -14.52 -8.82 -28.07
N LYS A 57 -13.48 -8.32 -28.76
CA LYS A 57 -13.14 -6.89 -28.85
C LYS A 57 -12.93 -6.29 -27.45
N ALA A 58 -12.25 -7.00 -26.56
CA ALA A 58 -11.79 -6.46 -25.29
C ALA A 58 -10.71 -5.40 -25.53
N GLN A 59 -10.72 -4.35 -24.70
CA GLN A 59 -9.66 -3.33 -24.64
C GLN A 59 -8.72 -3.56 -23.46
N MET A 60 -9.13 -4.39 -22.50
CA MET A 60 -8.36 -4.71 -21.31
C MET A 60 -8.50 -6.20 -20.97
N VAL A 61 -7.42 -6.80 -20.49
CA VAL A 61 -7.40 -8.10 -19.83
C VAL A 61 -7.01 -7.88 -18.38
N LEU A 62 -7.75 -8.48 -17.46
CA LEU A 62 -7.39 -8.64 -16.06
C LEU A 62 -6.93 -10.08 -15.87
N ALA A 63 -5.62 -10.27 -15.74
CA ALA A 63 -4.99 -11.58 -15.57
C ALA A 63 -4.66 -11.82 -14.09
N TYR A 64 -4.77 -13.07 -13.65
CA TYR A 64 -4.24 -13.47 -12.36
C TYR A 64 -2.72 -13.58 -12.41
N HIS A 65 -2.17 -14.34 -13.35
CA HIS A 65 -0.72 -14.50 -13.50
C HIS A 65 -0.12 -13.37 -14.35
N PRO A 66 1.09 -12.89 -14.00
CA PRO A 66 1.74 -11.82 -14.73
C PRO A 66 2.24 -12.30 -16.09
N VAL A 67 1.75 -11.67 -17.16
CA VAL A 67 2.22 -11.94 -18.54
C VAL A 67 3.69 -11.56 -18.75
N ILE A 68 4.22 -10.66 -17.91
CA ILE A 68 5.64 -10.37 -17.78
C ILE A 68 6.02 -10.74 -16.35
N PHE A 69 6.57 -11.94 -16.11
CA PHE A 69 7.01 -12.31 -14.77
C PHE A 69 8.45 -11.86 -14.48
N LYS A 70 9.34 -12.02 -15.48
CA LYS A 70 10.74 -11.55 -15.41
C LYS A 70 10.92 -10.35 -16.32
N PRO A 71 11.81 -9.40 -15.98
CA PRO A 71 12.12 -8.26 -16.85
C PRO A 71 12.54 -8.71 -18.25
N LEU A 72 11.88 -8.17 -19.27
CA LEU A 72 12.18 -8.46 -20.67
C LEU A 72 13.40 -7.65 -21.13
N ARG A 73 14.42 -8.33 -21.67
CA ARG A 73 15.57 -7.63 -22.29
C ARG A 73 15.27 -7.12 -23.70
N ARG A 74 14.28 -7.72 -24.35
CA ARG A 74 13.80 -7.42 -25.71
C ARG A 74 12.33 -7.82 -25.79
N LEU A 75 11.57 -7.15 -26.66
CA LEU A 75 10.16 -7.45 -26.91
C LEU A 75 9.97 -7.69 -28.42
N THR A 76 10.03 -8.95 -28.81
CA THR A 76 9.84 -9.42 -30.19
C THR A 76 8.68 -10.41 -30.24
N ALA A 77 8.17 -10.70 -31.44
CA ALA A 77 7.12 -11.71 -31.61
C ALA A 77 7.64 -13.12 -31.29
N GLU A 78 8.94 -13.34 -31.44
CA GLU A 78 9.61 -14.62 -31.21
C GLU A 78 9.89 -14.87 -29.72
N ASP A 79 10.31 -13.83 -28.99
CA ASP A 79 10.71 -13.96 -27.58
C ASP A 79 9.53 -13.83 -26.61
N SER A 80 8.50 -13.07 -26.98
CA SER A 80 7.35 -12.80 -26.11
C SER A 80 6.08 -12.55 -26.94
N PRO A 81 5.60 -13.57 -27.68
CA PRO A 81 4.53 -13.44 -28.68
C PRO A 81 3.26 -12.77 -28.13
N VAL A 82 2.81 -13.19 -26.94
CA VAL A 82 1.61 -12.66 -26.30
C VAL A 82 1.78 -11.19 -25.92
N VAL A 83 2.87 -10.85 -25.23
CA VAL A 83 3.15 -9.47 -24.80
C VAL A 83 3.30 -8.55 -26.01
N TYR A 84 4.04 -9.01 -27.03
CA TYR A 84 4.24 -8.28 -28.27
C TYR A 84 2.91 -8.01 -28.97
N ALA A 85 2.07 -9.03 -29.12
CA ALA A 85 0.77 -8.90 -29.76
C ALA A 85 -0.20 -8.00 -28.97
N ALA A 86 -0.23 -8.12 -27.64
CA ALA A 86 -1.02 -7.24 -26.77
C ALA A 86 -0.58 -5.78 -26.90
N ALA A 87 0.72 -5.52 -26.83
CA ALA A 87 1.30 -4.18 -26.98
C ALA A 87 1.01 -3.58 -28.36
N ARG A 88 1.22 -4.35 -29.45
CA ARG A 88 0.97 -3.92 -30.83
C ARG A 88 -0.49 -3.53 -31.07
N ARG A 89 -1.43 -4.21 -30.41
CA ARG A 89 -2.86 -3.91 -30.49
C ARG A 89 -3.27 -2.72 -29.61
N GLY A 90 -2.45 -2.34 -28.63
CA GLY A 90 -2.83 -1.40 -27.58
C GLY A 90 -3.81 -2.00 -26.57
N LEU A 91 -3.79 -3.33 -26.39
CA LEU A 91 -4.55 -4.02 -25.36
C LEU A 91 -3.91 -3.75 -23.99
N ALA A 92 -4.70 -3.29 -23.02
CA ALA A 92 -4.24 -3.16 -21.65
C ALA A 92 -4.22 -4.53 -20.95
N VAL A 93 -3.17 -4.85 -20.21
CA VAL A 93 -3.08 -6.07 -19.40
C VAL A 93 -2.70 -5.67 -17.99
N TYR A 94 -3.62 -5.91 -17.05
CA TYR A 94 -3.40 -5.68 -15.63
C TYR A 94 -3.34 -7.01 -14.88
N CYS A 95 -2.43 -7.11 -13.92
CA CYS A 95 -2.18 -8.30 -13.12
C CYS A 95 -2.42 -8.01 -11.64
N MET A 96 -3.14 -8.89 -10.92
CA MET A 96 -3.37 -8.77 -9.47
C MET A 96 -2.56 -9.77 -8.63
N HIS A 97 -2.35 -10.98 -9.16
CA HIS A 97 -1.51 -12.05 -8.61
C HIS A 97 -1.51 -12.17 -7.07
N THR A 98 -0.35 -12.07 -6.41
CA THR A 98 -0.24 -12.35 -4.96
C THR A 98 -0.98 -11.35 -4.08
N ALA A 99 -1.20 -10.11 -4.56
CA ALA A 99 -2.05 -9.16 -3.84
C ALA A 99 -3.49 -9.69 -3.72
N LEU A 100 -4.01 -10.32 -4.79
CA LEU A 100 -5.34 -10.94 -4.75
C LEU A 100 -5.38 -12.20 -3.87
N ASP A 101 -4.27 -12.94 -3.77
CA ASP A 101 -4.18 -14.07 -2.84
C ASP A 101 -4.23 -13.62 -1.38
N ALA A 102 -3.58 -12.49 -1.09
CA ALA A 102 -3.49 -11.93 0.24
C ALA A 102 -4.74 -11.12 0.64
N ALA A 103 -5.48 -10.57 -0.33
CA ALA A 103 -6.64 -9.73 -0.06
C ALA A 103 -7.78 -10.48 0.64
N LYS A 104 -8.54 -9.74 1.46
CA LYS A 104 -9.81 -10.20 2.02
C LYS A 104 -10.85 -10.30 0.90
N GLY A 105 -11.56 -11.43 0.82
CA GLY A 105 -12.45 -11.77 -0.29
C GLY A 105 -11.69 -12.20 -1.56
N GLY A 106 -10.38 -12.36 -1.48
CA GLY A 106 -9.50 -12.76 -2.57
C GLY A 106 -9.50 -14.28 -2.84
N THR A 107 -8.52 -14.75 -3.61
CA THR A 107 -8.43 -16.14 -4.10
C THR A 107 -8.59 -17.16 -2.96
N ASN A 108 -7.83 -16.98 -1.88
CA ASN A 108 -7.78 -17.94 -0.80
C ASN A 108 -9.06 -17.94 0.06
N ASP A 109 -9.78 -16.82 0.14
CA ASP A 109 -11.10 -16.77 0.79
C ASP A 109 -12.15 -17.52 -0.03
N VAL A 110 -12.17 -17.33 -1.35
CA VAL A 110 -13.07 -18.06 -2.25
C VAL A 110 -12.81 -19.57 -2.18
N LEU A 111 -11.54 -19.99 -2.17
CA LEU A 111 -11.19 -21.40 -2.02
C LEU A 111 -11.61 -21.97 -0.66
N ALA A 112 -11.41 -21.21 0.43
CA ALA A 112 -11.84 -21.62 1.76
C ALA A 112 -13.37 -21.80 1.85
N GLU A 113 -14.13 -20.90 1.22
CA GLU A 113 -15.59 -21.00 1.14
C GLU A 113 -16.04 -22.22 0.34
N LEU A 114 -15.42 -22.47 -0.83
CA LEU A 114 -15.72 -23.64 -1.67
C LEU A 114 -15.43 -24.96 -0.95
N LEU A 115 -14.38 -25.00 -0.13
CA LEU A 115 -14.06 -26.15 0.73
C LEU A 115 -14.96 -26.26 1.97
N GLY A 116 -15.85 -25.27 2.19
CA GLY A 116 -16.76 -25.24 3.33
C GLY A 116 -16.04 -25.05 4.67
N LEU A 117 -14.87 -24.42 4.67
CA LEU A 117 -14.15 -24.08 5.90
C LEU A 117 -14.96 -23.09 6.74
N VAL A 118 -14.98 -23.32 8.05
CA VAL A 118 -15.52 -22.40 9.05
C VAL A 118 -14.39 -21.83 9.90
N ASP A 119 -14.61 -20.63 10.44
CA ASP A 119 -13.63 -19.88 11.23
C ASP A 119 -12.29 -19.73 10.48
N SER A 120 -12.37 -19.51 9.18
CA SER A 120 -11.22 -19.32 8.29
C SER A 120 -10.47 -18.04 8.63
N ARG A 121 -9.15 -18.14 8.67
CA ARG A 121 -8.23 -17.01 8.85
C ARG A 121 -7.01 -17.18 7.94
N PRO A 122 -6.25 -16.11 7.63
CA PRO A 122 -4.98 -16.24 6.91
C PRO A 122 -4.07 -17.27 7.55
N LEU A 123 -3.45 -18.12 6.71
CA LEU A 123 -2.44 -19.07 7.16
C LEU A 123 -1.14 -18.33 7.52
N GLU A 124 -0.72 -17.43 6.63
CA GLU A 124 0.36 -16.49 6.82
C GLU A 124 -0.23 -15.07 6.77
N PRO A 125 -0.55 -14.47 7.92
CA PRO A 125 -1.10 -13.12 7.96
C PRO A 125 -0.19 -12.14 7.21
N ALA A 126 -0.79 -11.25 6.41
CA ALA A 126 -0.02 -10.19 5.77
C ALA A 126 0.68 -9.40 6.88
N ALA A 127 1.95 -9.09 6.70
CA ALA A 127 2.64 -8.17 7.59
C ALA A 127 1.90 -6.84 7.49
N GLY A 128 1.02 -6.53 8.44
CA GLY A 128 0.51 -5.17 8.62
C GLY A 128 1.67 -4.34 9.16
N GLY A 129 2.62 -4.03 8.30
CA GLY A 129 3.94 -3.55 8.70
C GLY A 129 4.26 -2.18 8.15
N ASP A 130 3.69 -1.78 7.01
CA ASP A 130 4.02 -0.48 6.40
C ASP A 130 3.23 0.67 7.03
N ARG A 131 3.13 0.68 8.35
CA ARG A 131 2.65 1.86 9.07
C ARG A 131 3.58 2.18 10.22
N CYS A 132 3.80 3.47 10.41
CA CYS A 132 4.38 4.01 11.61
C CYS A 132 3.51 5.14 12.13
N LYS A 133 3.66 5.41 13.42
CA LYS A 133 3.22 6.64 14.05
C LYS A 133 4.43 7.55 14.11
N ILE A 134 4.31 8.74 13.53
CA ILE A 134 5.32 9.78 13.66
C ILE A 134 4.78 10.78 14.68
N VAL A 135 5.63 11.14 15.64
CA VAL A 135 5.31 12.08 16.72
C VAL A 135 6.34 13.19 16.67
N VAL A 136 5.86 14.43 16.72
CA VAL A 136 6.68 15.65 16.78
C VAL A 136 6.12 16.57 17.85
N PHE A 137 7.00 17.33 18.51
CA PHE A 137 6.63 18.27 19.56
C PHE A 137 6.76 19.69 19.03
N VAL A 138 5.65 20.44 19.02
CA VAL A 138 5.55 21.76 18.38
C VAL A 138 4.99 22.79 19.36
N GLN A 139 5.35 24.06 19.18
CA GLN A 139 4.61 25.16 19.83
C GLN A 139 3.21 25.30 19.22
N ALA A 140 2.25 25.81 19.99
CA ALA A 140 0.85 25.91 19.57
C ALA A 140 0.68 26.71 18.28
N GLU A 141 1.51 27.73 18.08
CA GLU A 141 1.48 28.60 16.90
C GLU A 141 1.92 27.89 15.61
N ASN A 142 2.70 26.81 15.72
CA ASN A 142 3.26 26.07 14.58
C ASN A 142 2.47 24.81 14.23
N LEU A 143 1.43 24.48 15.00
CA LEU A 143 0.64 23.25 14.85
C LEU A 143 0.21 23.01 13.41
N TRP A 144 -0.45 23.99 12.80
CA TRP A 144 -1.03 23.84 11.47
C TRP A 144 0.02 23.83 10.37
N GLN A 145 1.04 24.70 10.48
CA GLN A 145 2.15 24.74 9.53
C GLN A 145 2.88 23.38 9.43
N VAL A 146 3.19 22.77 10.57
CA VAL A 146 3.84 21.46 10.61
C VAL A 146 2.90 20.35 10.14
N SER A 147 1.61 20.43 10.50
CA SER A 147 0.61 19.44 10.07
C SER A 147 0.43 19.43 8.55
N GLU A 148 0.27 20.60 7.92
CA GLU A 148 0.12 20.74 6.47
C GLU A 148 1.33 20.20 5.71
N ALA A 149 2.54 20.49 6.20
CA ALA A 149 3.77 19.94 5.62
C ALA A 149 3.81 18.41 5.70
N ALA A 150 3.42 17.83 6.83
CA ALA A 150 3.34 16.38 6.99
C ALA A 150 2.29 15.76 6.06
N PHE A 151 1.11 16.38 5.92
CA PHE A 151 0.03 15.89 5.04
C PHE A 151 0.39 15.95 3.57
N ALA A 152 1.02 17.05 3.12
CA ALA A 152 1.55 17.17 1.77
C ALA A 152 2.60 16.09 1.47
N ALA A 153 3.41 15.74 2.47
CA ALA A 153 4.39 14.65 2.42
C ALA A 153 3.78 13.25 2.62
N GLY A 154 2.46 13.12 2.77
CA GLY A 154 1.76 11.83 2.77
C GLY A 154 1.36 11.26 4.13
N ALA A 155 1.59 11.97 5.22
CA ALA A 155 1.08 11.58 6.52
C ALA A 155 -0.45 11.78 6.61
N GLY A 156 -1.07 11.15 7.62
CA GLY A 156 -2.47 11.39 7.97
C GLY A 156 -3.48 10.79 7.00
N ARG A 157 -3.09 9.79 6.21
CA ARG A 157 -4.02 9.05 5.34
C ARG A 157 -4.44 7.75 5.99
N ILE A 158 -5.74 7.62 6.28
CA ILE A 158 -6.32 6.43 6.92
C ILE A 158 -7.58 6.04 6.14
N GLY A 159 -7.48 5.02 5.27
CA GLY A 159 -8.55 4.69 4.35
C GLY A 159 -8.89 5.86 3.43
N ASN A 160 -10.16 6.28 3.41
CA ASN A 160 -10.62 7.44 2.62
C ASN A 160 -10.49 8.78 3.37
N TYR A 161 -10.01 8.78 4.61
CA TYR A 161 -9.81 10.00 5.39
C TYR A 161 -8.42 10.58 5.12
N LEU A 162 -8.38 11.89 4.92
CA LEU A 162 -7.16 12.68 4.70
C LEU A 162 -6.87 13.53 5.94
N ASP A 163 -5.65 14.05 6.02
CA ASP A 163 -5.21 15.03 7.02
C ASP A 163 -5.47 14.61 8.48
N CYS A 164 -5.42 13.30 8.74
CA CYS A 164 -5.65 12.71 10.06
C CYS A 164 -4.44 12.96 10.97
N SER A 165 -4.66 13.68 12.06
CA SER A 165 -3.69 13.88 13.13
C SER A 165 -4.38 13.89 14.50
N PHE A 166 -3.59 13.73 15.55
CA PHE A 166 -4.00 13.98 16.93
C PHE A 166 -2.96 14.87 17.59
N PHE A 167 -3.38 15.75 18.49
CA PHE A 167 -2.46 16.52 19.31
C PHE A 167 -2.92 16.59 20.77
N ALA A 168 -1.96 16.65 21.69
CA ALA A 168 -2.21 16.83 23.12
C ALA A 168 -1.22 17.82 23.72
N HIS A 169 -1.68 18.61 24.70
CA HIS A 169 -0.84 19.52 25.47
C HIS A 169 0.10 18.76 26.40
N GLY A 170 1.33 19.25 26.53
CA GLY A 170 2.33 18.76 27.46
C GLY A 170 3.37 19.82 27.79
N THR A 171 4.30 19.46 28.65
CA THR A 171 5.46 20.30 28.99
C THR A 171 6.74 19.59 28.54
N GLY A 172 7.40 20.17 27.55
CA GLY A 172 8.75 19.77 27.15
C GLY A 172 9.78 20.34 28.12
N THR A 173 10.80 19.57 28.45
CA THR A 173 11.94 20.07 29.24
C THR A 173 13.23 19.74 28.53
N PHE A 174 14.16 20.70 28.54
CA PHE A 174 15.47 20.51 27.92
C PHE A 174 16.53 21.31 28.68
N ARG A 175 17.79 20.98 28.42
CA ARG A 175 18.94 21.80 28.81
C ARG A 175 19.84 21.90 27.59
N GLY A 176 19.88 23.08 26.98
CA GLY A 176 20.81 23.34 25.88
C GLY A 176 22.26 23.26 26.36
N GLY A 177 23.15 22.66 25.57
CA GLY A 177 24.60 22.75 25.80
C GLY A 177 25.10 24.19 25.62
N GLU A 178 26.34 24.47 26.04
CA GLU A 178 26.93 25.82 25.98
C GLU A 178 26.99 26.42 24.57
N GLN A 179 26.95 25.57 23.52
CA GLN A 179 27.01 25.99 22.12
C GLN A 179 25.63 26.03 21.44
N THR A 180 24.54 25.82 22.19
CA THR A 180 23.19 25.80 21.60
C THR A 180 22.62 27.20 21.46
N HIS A 181 21.78 27.39 20.44
CA HIS A 181 21.02 28.62 20.21
C HIS A 181 19.52 28.32 20.28
N PRO A 182 19.00 27.95 21.48
CA PRO A 182 17.62 27.48 21.58
C PRO A 182 16.66 28.62 21.22
N THR A 183 15.59 28.27 20.49
CA THR A 183 14.50 29.22 20.17
C THR A 183 13.82 29.74 21.44
N ILE A 184 13.85 28.97 22.54
CA ILE A 184 13.27 29.30 23.83
C ILE A 184 14.32 29.12 24.94
N GLY A 185 14.48 30.11 25.81
CA GLY A 185 15.36 30.02 26.99
C GLY A 185 16.84 30.28 26.70
N LEU A 186 17.72 29.83 27.61
CA LEU A 186 19.17 30.11 27.56
C LEU A 186 20.02 28.84 27.59
N ALA A 187 21.16 28.87 26.88
CA ALA A 187 22.18 27.83 26.92
C ALA A 187 22.66 27.54 28.36
N GLY A 188 22.96 26.27 28.66
CA GLY A 188 23.42 25.80 29.97
C GLY A 188 22.35 25.71 31.06
N ARG A 189 21.14 26.28 30.82
CA ARG A 189 20.03 26.26 31.79
C ARG A 189 19.00 25.21 31.45
N ARG A 190 18.35 24.68 32.49
CA ARG A 190 17.19 23.80 32.32
C ARG A 190 15.97 24.68 32.10
N GLU A 191 15.28 24.43 31.00
CA GLU A 191 14.09 25.14 30.58
C GLU A 191 12.90 24.18 30.55
N ALA A 192 11.71 24.74 30.69
CA ALA A 192 10.44 24.05 30.53
C ALA A 192 9.51 24.92 29.67
N THR A 193 8.87 24.32 28.68
CA THR A 193 7.98 25.03 27.75
C THR A 193 6.72 24.23 27.50
N GLU A 194 5.61 24.92 27.31
CA GLU A 194 4.37 24.29 26.84
C GLU A 194 4.53 23.90 25.37
N GLU A 195 4.16 22.67 25.04
CA GLU A 195 4.22 22.12 23.69
C GLU A 195 2.98 21.27 23.41
N LEU A 196 2.74 21.05 22.13
CA LEU A 196 1.79 20.06 21.64
C LEU A 196 2.57 18.84 21.15
N ARG A 197 2.25 17.67 21.71
CA ARG A 197 2.60 16.38 21.10
C ARG A 197 1.68 16.16 19.92
N LEU A 198 2.16 16.47 18.71
CA LEU A 198 1.47 16.24 17.45
C LEU A 198 1.85 14.87 16.89
N GLU A 199 0.87 14.11 16.45
CA GLU A 199 1.10 12.75 15.98
C GLU A 199 0.20 12.34 14.81
N PHE A 200 0.78 11.62 13.84
CA PHE A 200 0.09 11.19 12.62
C PHE A 200 0.53 9.77 12.22
N VAL A 201 -0.32 9.08 11.47
CA VAL A 201 0.01 7.79 10.86
C VAL A 201 0.62 8.05 9.48
N ALA A 202 1.68 7.33 9.14
CA ALA A 202 2.29 7.35 7.81
C ALA A 202 2.70 5.93 7.39
N SER A 203 2.97 5.76 6.10
CA SER A 203 3.70 4.59 5.60
C SER A 203 5.15 4.63 6.10
N GLN A 204 5.74 3.47 6.44
CA GLN A 204 7.15 3.41 6.82
C GLN A 204 8.06 3.82 5.66
N ALA A 205 7.70 3.42 4.43
CA ALA A 205 8.43 3.81 3.22
C ALA A 205 8.49 5.33 3.03
N ARG A 206 7.46 6.06 3.49
CA ARG A 206 7.39 7.53 3.40
C ARG A 206 7.87 8.27 4.64
N ALA A 207 8.27 7.56 5.70
CA ALA A 207 8.66 8.20 6.96
C ALA A 207 9.79 9.22 6.77
N GLY A 208 10.77 8.93 5.90
CA GLY A 208 11.87 9.86 5.59
C GLY A 208 11.42 11.15 4.91
N GLU A 209 10.49 11.07 3.96
CA GLU A 209 9.90 12.25 3.29
C GLU A 209 9.13 13.11 4.30
N VAL A 210 8.29 12.47 5.13
CA VAL A 210 7.48 13.15 6.13
C VAL A 210 8.37 13.83 7.18
N VAL A 211 9.40 13.15 7.70
CA VAL A 211 10.34 13.75 8.66
C VAL A 211 11.07 14.94 8.05
N SER A 212 11.48 14.85 6.78
CA SER A 212 12.16 15.95 6.10
C SER A 212 11.24 17.17 5.95
N ALA A 213 9.98 16.95 5.57
CA ALA A 213 8.98 18.02 5.45
C ALA A 213 8.66 18.66 6.81
N VAL A 214 8.50 17.85 7.86
CA VAL A 214 8.28 18.32 9.22
C VAL A 214 9.45 19.17 9.70
N ARG A 215 10.70 18.71 9.54
CA ARG A 215 11.90 19.48 9.92
C ARG A 215 11.98 20.82 9.20
N ALA A 216 11.71 20.85 7.90
CA ALA A 216 11.76 22.09 7.12
C ALA A 216 10.67 23.10 7.53
N ALA A 217 9.51 22.61 7.99
CA ALA A 217 8.41 23.44 8.46
C ALA A 217 8.49 23.81 9.95
N HIS A 218 9.42 23.21 10.71
CA HIS A 218 9.54 23.41 12.14
C HIS A 218 10.33 24.69 12.49
N THR A 219 10.00 25.34 13.61
CA THR A 219 10.70 26.56 14.06
C THR A 219 12.00 26.28 14.81
N TYR A 220 12.06 25.17 15.55
CA TYR A 220 13.29 24.71 16.20
C TYR A 220 14.32 24.23 15.18
N GLU A 221 15.60 24.49 15.47
CA GLU A 221 16.74 23.98 14.70
C GLU A 221 16.80 22.45 14.69
N GLU A 222 16.60 21.83 15.85
CA GLU A 222 16.60 20.37 16.02
C GLU A 222 15.29 19.91 16.69
N PRO A 223 14.20 19.73 15.94
CA PRO A 223 12.96 19.19 16.51
C PRO A 223 13.13 17.74 16.97
N ALA A 224 12.58 17.44 18.14
CA ALA A 224 12.42 16.08 18.64
C ALA A 224 11.32 15.37 17.83
N ILE A 225 11.66 14.24 17.23
CA ILE A 225 10.76 13.45 16.39
C ILE A 225 10.94 11.97 16.72
N ASP A 226 9.84 11.31 17.08
CA ASP A 226 9.80 9.87 17.32
C ASP A 226 9.09 9.15 16.16
N ILE A 227 9.59 7.97 15.80
CA ILE A 227 8.93 7.07 14.85
C ILE A 227 8.66 5.74 15.56
N TYR A 228 7.39 5.42 15.76
CA TYR A 228 6.96 4.15 16.32
C TYR A 228 6.45 3.23 15.21
N PRO A 229 7.06 2.07 14.96
CA PRO A 229 6.47 1.08 14.07
C PRO A 229 5.13 0.65 14.66
N LEU A 230 4.06 0.68 13.84
CA LEU A 230 2.76 0.20 14.28
C LEU A 230 2.66 -1.28 13.93
N ALA A 231 2.25 -2.07 14.92
CA ALA A 231 1.89 -3.45 14.67
C ALA A 231 0.75 -3.52 13.66
N ALA A 232 0.71 -4.63 12.93
CA ALA A 232 -0.42 -5.00 12.12
C ALA A 232 -1.66 -5.00 13.00
N LEU A 233 -2.66 -4.22 12.63
CA LEU A 233 -4.01 -4.59 13.07
C LEU A 233 -4.34 -5.83 12.25
N PRO A 234 -4.61 -6.99 12.86
CA PRO A 234 -5.14 -8.09 12.09
C PRO A 234 -6.47 -7.63 11.54
N ASP A 235 -6.69 -7.77 10.24
CA ASP A 235 -8.01 -8.23 9.82
C ASP A 235 -7.99 -8.84 8.42
N GLY A 236 -8.14 -10.17 8.38
CA GLY A 236 -8.53 -10.95 7.20
C GLY A 236 -7.51 -11.10 6.07
N CYS A 237 -6.51 -10.23 5.94
CA CYS A 237 -5.52 -10.27 4.86
C CYS A 237 -4.30 -11.13 5.19
N GLY A 238 -3.76 -11.83 4.18
CA GLY A 238 -2.59 -12.69 4.26
C GLY A 238 -2.67 -13.88 3.31
N MET A 239 -1.57 -14.61 3.16
CA MET A 239 -1.47 -15.74 2.25
C MET A 239 -2.13 -17.00 2.83
N GLY A 240 -2.79 -17.75 1.95
CA GLY A 240 -3.47 -18.99 2.28
C GLY A 240 -4.63 -18.82 3.27
N ARG A 241 -5.36 -19.89 3.54
CA ARG A 241 -6.37 -19.92 4.60
C ARG A 241 -6.27 -21.20 5.40
N ILE A 242 -6.49 -21.07 6.70
CA ILE A 242 -6.64 -22.19 7.63
C ILE A 242 -7.95 -22.02 8.39
N GLY A 243 -8.70 -23.12 8.49
CA GLY A 243 -9.99 -23.16 9.16
C GLY A 243 -10.35 -24.59 9.55
N ARG A 244 -11.56 -24.77 10.06
CA ARG A 244 -12.10 -26.08 10.42
C ARG A 244 -13.11 -26.53 9.37
N LEU A 245 -13.25 -27.83 9.18
CA LEU A 245 -14.40 -28.38 8.47
C LEU A 245 -15.64 -28.31 9.37
N LYS A 246 -16.82 -28.12 8.77
CA LYS A 246 -18.11 -28.17 9.50
C LYS A 246 -18.32 -29.49 10.23
N ARG A 247 -17.77 -30.59 9.71
CA ARG A 247 -17.81 -31.93 10.31
C ARG A 247 -16.43 -32.59 10.16
N PRO A 248 -15.95 -33.33 11.17
CA PRO A 248 -14.72 -34.12 11.03
C PRO A 248 -14.80 -35.07 9.83
N ALA A 249 -13.72 -35.18 9.08
CA ALA A 249 -13.57 -36.08 7.94
C ALA A 249 -12.21 -36.80 8.01
N THR A 250 -12.12 -37.99 7.41
CA THR A 250 -10.84 -38.65 7.20
C THR A 250 -10.13 -38.06 5.99
N ALA A 251 -8.81 -38.18 5.90
CA ALA A 251 -8.05 -37.68 4.75
C ALA A 251 -8.49 -38.27 3.41
N LYS A 252 -9.06 -39.50 3.40
CA LYS A 252 -9.60 -40.13 2.19
C LYS A 252 -10.95 -39.53 1.75
N ALA A 253 -11.68 -38.92 2.69
CA ALA A 253 -13.00 -38.36 2.45
C ALA A 253 -12.97 -36.86 2.11
N LEU A 254 -11.78 -36.25 2.15
CA LEU A 254 -11.49 -34.89 1.67
C LEU A 254 -10.98 -34.95 0.23
#